data_AF-A0A820K360-F1
#
_entry.id   AF-A0A820K360-F1
#
_cell.length_a   1.000
_cell.length_b   1.000
_cell.length_c   1.000
_cell.angle_alpha   90.00
_cell.angle_beta   90.00
_cell.angle_gamma   90.00
#
_symmetry.space_group_name_H-M   'P 1'
#
loop_
_entity.id
_entity.type
_entity.pdbx_description
1 polymer ?
#
loop_
_entity_poly.entity_id
_entity_poly.type
_entity_poly.pdbx_seq_one_letter_code
_entity_poly.pdbx_strand_id
1 'polypeptide(L)'
;MTTSNLQKIVAEKLISDMLQCQSVRQKERNDWKVLVMDRLATRIISASFVEDIMKKREPLGMLEAVYFIQPTEKSIDELISDFDKGNAFVPKYKAAHVFFTEACNAELFTKLTQSKCAKYIKTLREVNIAFLPYERQVFTLDSPDTFFIAYDPSQAQVRATHLDVIAEQIATLCATLGEYPTIRYRCDNEKMLEFAHAVQQKLNQYKADDTTMGEGGDKAKSVLLLLDRGFDAVSPLLHELTFQGMAHDLLNIENDVFEYEVQTPAGDPKINPGQKQKVLLDENDDLWTELRHQHIAVVTQSITKKIKDFAIQKRVKETDRGERTTMKDLSLMIKKMPQYQKELNAYALHFNIAEQCMNAYNRNSGEKLCSVEQNLAMGTDPEGDRIKDHMRNIVPLLLDTVIGVQDKLRIIMLYILHKNGNVHIGFFSL
;
A
#
# COMPACT_ATOMS: atom_id res chain seq x y z
N MET A 1 9.57 -17.97 -16.12
CA MET A 1 9.37 -17.82 -14.66
C MET A 1 8.02 -17.17 -14.48
N THR A 2 7.01 -17.90 -14.00
CA THR A 2 5.75 -17.31 -13.56
C THR A 2 6.06 -16.37 -12.41
N THR A 3 6.03 -15.06 -12.66
CA THR A 3 6.18 -14.04 -11.62
C THR A 3 5.12 -14.29 -10.56
N SER A 4 5.55 -14.62 -9.34
CA SER A 4 4.66 -14.84 -8.20
C SER A 4 3.88 -13.56 -7.92
N ASN A 5 2.56 -13.63 -7.98
CA ASN A 5 1.68 -12.53 -7.60
C ASN A 5 1.37 -12.67 -6.10
N LEU A 6 1.91 -11.76 -5.28
CA LEU A 6 1.76 -11.80 -3.83
C LEU A 6 0.29 -11.71 -3.38
N GLN A 7 -0.53 -10.87 -4.02
CA GLN A 7 -1.96 -10.75 -3.74
C GLN A 7 -2.70 -12.06 -3.94
N LYS A 8 -2.38 -12.75 -5.05
CA LYS A 8 -2.97 -14.05 -5.35
C LYS A 8 -2.58 -15.12 -4.32
N ILE A 9 -1.31 -15.16 -3.92
CA ILE A 9 -0.82 -16.11 -2.90
C ILE A 9 -1.55 -15.89 -1.56
N VAL A 10 -1.66 -14.63 -1.13
CA VAL A 10 -2.39 -14.27 0.11
C VAL A 10 -3.87 -14.65 0.00
N ALA A 11 -4.52 -14.32 -1.12
CA ALA A 11 -5.93 -14.66 -1.35
C ALA A 11 -6.17 -16.18 -1.31
N GLU A 12 -5.33 -16.96 -1.99
CA GLU A 12 -5.42 -18.43 -1.99
C GLU A 12 -5.24 -19.01 -0.59
N LYS A 13 -4.26 -18.51 0.18
CA LYS A 13 -4.01 -18.94 1.56
C LYS A 13 -5.19 -18.62 2.48
N LEU A 14 -5.74 -17.40 2.43
CA LEU A 14 -6.91 -17.00 3.21
C LEU A 14 -8.15 -17.82 2.85
N ILE A 15 -8.38 -18.08 1.56
CA ILE A 15 -9.48 -18.91 1.12
C ILE A 15 -9.31 -20.33 1.67
N SER A 16 -8.12 -20.92 1.57
CA SER A 16 -7.85 -22.29 2.01
C SER A 16 -7.93 -22.44 3.54
N ASP A 17 -7.18 -21.60 4.26
CA ASP A 17 -6.92 -21.74 5.69
C ASP A 17 -8.08 -21.24 6.56
N MET A 18 -8.83 -20.24 6.07
CA MET A 18 -9.93 -19.61 6.80
C MET A 18 -11.31 -19.97 6.24
N LEU A 19 -11.59 -19.62 4.98
CA LEU A 19 -12.96 -19.71 4.43
C LEU A 19 -13.38 -21.12 4.04
N GLN A 20 -12.43 -21.95 3.59
CA GLN A 20 -12.66 -23.34 3.22
C GLN A 20 -12.33 -24.32 4.35
N CYS A 21 -11.89 -23.83 5.52
CA CYS A 21 -11.66 -24.65 6.69
C CYS A 21 -12.93 -25.44 7.03
N GLN A 22 -12.78 -26.76 7.20
CA GLN A 22 -13.90 -27.67 7.46
C GLN A 22 -14.71 -27.29 8.71
N SER A 23 -14.09 -26.64 9.69
CA SER A 23 -14.80 -26.16 10.87
C SER A 23 -15.74 -24.98 10.59
N VAL A 24 -15.47 -24.19 9.54
CA VAL A 24 -16.28 -23.05 9.09
C VAL A 24 -17.35 -23.49 8.08
N ARG A 25 -17.00 -24.43 7.18
CA ARG A 25 -17.92 -25.06 6.21
C ARG A 25 -18.69 -26.21 6.86
N GLN A 26 -19.73 -25.92 7.65
CA GLN A 26 -20.71 -26.95 7.99
C GLN A 26 -21.53 -27.35 6.75
N LYS A 27 -21.92 -28.64 6.67
CA LYS A 27 -22.58 -29.27 5.50
C LYS A 27 -24.00 -28.76 5.21
N GLU A 28 -24.60 -27.98 6.10
CA GLU A 28 -25.95 -27.45 5.89
C GLU A 28 -25.92 -26.25 4.93
N ARG A 29 -26.71 -26.36 3.87
CA ARG A 29 -26.55 -25.63 2.61
C ARG A 29 -26.91 -24.13 2.66
N ASN A 30 -27.05 -23.50 3.84
CA ASN A 30 -27.58 -22.13 3.98
C ASN A 30 -27.22 -21.38 5.30
N ASP A 31 -26.18 -21.77 6.04
CA ASP A 31 -25.84 -21.10 7.31
C ASP A 31 -24.91 -19.89 7.08
N TRP A 32 -25.48 -18.68 7.07
CA TRP A 32 -24.73 -17.43 6.93
C TRP A 32 -23.85 -17.18 8.17
N LYS A 33 -22.65 -16.64 7.96
CA LYS A 33 -21.72 -16.26 9.02
C LYS A 33 -21.33 -14.80 8.90
N VAL A 34 -21.04 -14.18 10.05
CA VAL A 34 -20.57 -12.79 10.12
C VAL A 34 -19.05 -12.78 10.07
N LEU A 35 -18.44 -11.99 9.19
CA LEU A 35 -16.99 -11.75 9.19
C LEU A 35 -16.69 -10.50 10.01
N VAL A 36 -15.93 -10.68 11.09
CA VAL A 36 -15.48 -9.63 12.00
C VAL A 36 -13.98 -9.45 11.84
N MET A 37 -13.53 -8.23 11.57
CA MET A 37 -12.12 -7.92 11.35
C MET A 37 -11.68 -6.68 12.10
N ASP A 38 -10.38 -6.57 12.35
CA ASP A 38 -9.78 -5.30 12.77
C ASP A 38 -9.24 -4.52 11.57
N ARG A 39 -8.56 -3.41 11.84
CA ARG A 39 -8.05 -2.51 10.80
C ARG A 39 -7.09 -3.22 9.85
N LEU A 40 -6.10 -3.96 10.36
CA LEU A 40 -5.12 -4.63 9.51
C LEU A 40 -5.79 -5.71 8.68
N ALA A 41 -6.56 -6.59 9.32
CA ALA A 41 -7.27 -7.67 8.63
C ALA A 41 -8.23 -7.16 7.53
N THR A 42 -8.92 -6.05 7.79
CA THR A 42 -9.78 -5.39 6.79
C THR A 42 -8.97 -4.93 5.58
N ARG A 43 -7.76 -4.39 5.78
CA ARG A 43 -6.88 -3.96 4.69
C ARG A 43 -6.22 -5.13 3.95
N ILE A 44 -6.04 -6.29 4.59
CA ILE A 44 -5.55 -7.51 3.93
C ILE A 44 -6.59 -8.03 2.93
N ILE A 45 -7.86 -8.05 3.32
CA ILE A 45 -8.94 -8.67 2.53
C ILE A 45 -9.63 -7.66 1.58
N SER A 46 -9.60 -6.36 1.90
CA SER A 46 -10.26 -5.29 1.13
C SER A 46 -11.75 -5.57 0.82
N ALA A 47 -12.49 -6.16 1.77
CA ALA A 47 -13.89 -6.54 1.59
C ALA A 47 -14.89 -5.47 2.08
N SER A 48 -15.99 -5.30 1.32
CA SER A 48 -16.98 -4.23 1.53
C SER A 48 -18.11 -4.56 2.52
N PHE A 49 -18.29 -5.82 2.92
CA PHE A 49 -19.36 -6.29 3.83
C PHE A 49 -18.74 -7.00 5.03
N VAL A 50 -18.13 -6.22 5.91
CA VAL A 50 -17.36 -6.71 7.06
C VAL A 50 -17.70 -5.84 8.27
N GLU A 51 -17.87 -6.48 9.42
CA GLU A 51 -17.97 -5.76 10.68
C GLU A 51 -16.59 -5.45 11.26
N ASP A 52 -16.38 -4.20 11.65
CA ASP A 52 -15.16 -3.74 12.34
C ASP A 52 -15.27 -4.06 13.83
N ILE A 53 -14.32 -4.84 14.36
CA ILE A 53 -14.31 -5.27 15.77
C ILE A 53 -14.31 -4.09 16.74
N MET A 54 -13.69 -2.96 16.35
CA MET A 54 -13.57 -1.75 17.17
C MET A 54 -14.83 -0.88 17.15
N LYS A 55 -15.79 -1.17 16.27
CA LYS A 55 -17.06 -0.45 16.18
C LYS A 55 -18.16 -1.17 16.98
N LYS A 56 -19.15 -0.37 17.40
CA LYS A 56 -20.40 -0.92 17.93
C LYS A 56 -21.12 -1.66 16.79
N ARG A 57 -21.45 -2.91 17.05
CA ARG A 57 -22.08 -3.84 16.11
C ARG A 57 -23.39 -4.38 16.70
N GLU A 58 -24.36 -4.67 15.86
CA GLU A 58 -25.65 -5.20 16.28
C GLU A 58 -25.51 -6.66 16.77
N PRO A 59 -26.21 -7.08 17.84
CA PRO A 59 -26.22 -8.47 18.25
C PRO A 59 -26.93 -9.37 17.22
N LEU A 60 -26.19 -10.31 16.66
CA LEU A 60 -26.65 -11.31 15.70
C LEU A 60 -26.55 -12.72 16.32
N GLY A 61 -27.22 -12.92 17.46
CA GLY A 61 -27.09 -14.12 18.31
C GLY A 61 -27.50 -15.46 17.66
N MET A 62 -28.10 -15.44 16.47
CA MET A 62 -28.44 -16.64 15.69
C MET A 62 -27.30 -17.06 14.75
N LEU A 63 -26.40 -16.14 14.39
CA LEU A 63 -25.31 -16.37 13.45
C LEU A 63 -24.00 -16.67 14.18
N GLU A 64 -23.14 -17.45 13.55
CA GLU A 64 -21.76 -17.62 14.00
C GLU A 64 -20.88 -16.52 13.41
N ALA A 65 -19.84 -16.12 14.14
CA ALA A 65 -18.87 -15.13 13.69
C ALA A 65 -17.51 -15.76 13.38
N VAL A 66 -16.93 -15.36 12.25
CA VAL A 66 -15.54 -15.60 11.89
C VAL A 66 -14.76 -14.33 12.23
N TYR A 67 -13.83 -14.43 13.17
CA TYR A 67 -12.93 -13.36 13.55
C TYR A 67 -11.61 -13.54 12.81
N PHE A 68 -11.24 -12.59 11.97
CA PHE A 68 -9.89 -12.48 11.42
C PHE A 68 -9.27 -11.20 11.97
N ILE A 69 -8.41 -11.34 12.98
CA ILE A 69 -7.93 -10.22 13.80
C ILE A 69 -6.46 -10.40 14.19
N GLN A 70 -5.77 -9.31 14.44
CA GLN A 70 -4.48 -9.32 15.11
C GLN A 70 -4.63 -9.73 16.57
N PRO A 71 -3.70 -10.52 17.12
CA PRO A 71 -3.67 -10.88 18.53
C PRO A 71 -3.15 -9.71 19.39
N THR A 72 -3.80 -8.55 19.30
CA THR A 72 -3.51 -7.39 20.17
C THR A 72 -4.39 -7.42 21.41
N GLU A 73 -3.95 -6.75 22.48
CA GLU A 73 -4.75 -6.61 23.69
C GLU A 73 -6.16 -6.05 23.39
N LYS A 74 -6.24 -5.01 22.56
CA LYS A 74 -7.52 -4.39 22.17
C LYS A 74 -8.43 -5.35 21.40
N SER A 75 -7.89 -6.05 20.41
CA SER A 75 -8.69 -6.99 19.59
C SER A 75 -9.20 -8.16 20.44
N ILE A 76 -8.38 -8.66 21.38
CA ILE A 76 -8.76 -9.74 22.29
C ILE A 76 -9.79 -9.26 23.32
N ASP A 77 -9.64 -8.05 23.85
CA ASP A 77 -10.63 -7.47 24.77
C ASP A 77 -11.99 -7.27 24.11
N GLU A 78 -12.04 -6.78 22.87
CA GLU A 78 -13.30 -6.66 22.13
C GLU A 78 -13.91 -8.02 21.77
N LEU A 79 -13.07 -9.01 21.41
CA LEU A 79 -13.53 -10.39 21.23
C LEU A 79 -14.15 -10.94 22.51
N ILE A 80 -13.50 -10.75 23.67
CA ILE A 80 -14.04 -11.20 24.97
C ILE A 80 -15.34 -10.47 25.28
N SER A 81 -15.37 -9.15 25.06
CA SER A 81 -16.52 -8.26 25.28
C SER A 81 -17.75 -8.70 24.47
N ASP A 82 -17.58 -9.27 23.27
CA ASP A 82 -18.70 -9.77 22.47
C ASP A 82 -19.43 -10.96 23.11
N PHE A 83 -18.81 -11.65 24.07
CA PHE A 83 -19.36 -12.82 24.76
C PHE A 83 -19.48 -12.66 26.29
N ASP A 84 -19.04 -11.52 26.84
CA ASP A 84 -19.00 -11.28 28.30
C ASP A 84 -19.41 -9.85 28.71
N LYS A 85 -20.58 -9.35 28.26
CA LYS A 85 -21.15 -8.05 28.72
C LYS A 85 -22.05 -8.15 29.97
N GLY A 86 -21.67 -8.92 30.98
CA GLY A 86 -22.38 -8.95 32.27
C GLY A 86 -23.89 -9.22 32.17
N ASN A 87 -24.72 -8.18 32.33
CA ASN A 87 -26.20 -8.22 32.34
C ASN A 87 -26.88 -8.44 30.97
N ALA A 88 -26.12 -8.47 29.86
CA ALA A 88 -26.68 -8.85 28.57
C ALA A 88 -26.94 -10.37 28.55
N PHE A 89 -28.21 -10.77 28.52
CA PHE A 89 -28.62 -12.18 28.57
C PHE A 89 -28.19 -13.01 27.34
N VAL A 90 -27.68 -12.36 26.29
CA VAL A 90 -27.40 -12.99 25.00
C VAL A 90 -26.02 -12.54 24.49
N PRO A 91 -25.11 -13.47 24.14
CA PRO A 91 -23.85 -13.14 23.46
C PRO A 91 -24.12 -12.47 22.11
N LYS A 92 -23.17 -11.68 21.61
CA LYS A 92 -23.34 -10.97 20.33
C LYS A 92 -23.54 -11.94 19.16
N TYR A 93 -22.88 -13.11 19.21
CA TYR A 93 -22.98 -14.15 18.19
C TYR A 93 -23.18 -15.53 18.85
N LYS A 94 -23.65 -16.51 18.07
CA LYS A 94 -23.89 -17.90 18.52
C LYS A 94 -22.60 -18.62 18.90
N ALA A 95 -21.52 -18.39 18.15
CA ALA A 95 -20.19 -18.98 18.34
C ALA A 95 -19.11 -18.13 17.64
N ALA A 96 -17.83 -18.40 17.96
CA ALA A 96 -16.67 -17.73 17.37
C ALA A 96 -15.74 -18.73 16.66
N HIS A 97 -15.33 -18.42 15.44
CA HIS A 97 -14.20 -19.01 14.75
C HIS A 97 -13.09 -17.97 14.68
N VAL A 98 -12.06 -18.11 15.49
CA VAL A 98 -11.00 -17.13 15.66
C VAL A 98 -9.78 -17.54 14.83
N PHE A 99 -9.37 -16.63 13.96
CA PHE A 99 -8.20 -16.72 13.10
C PHE A 99 -7.30 -15.52 13.39
N PHE A 100 -6.16 -15.75 14.03
CA PHE A 100 -5.18 -14.70 14.25
C PHE A 100 -4.33 -14.45 13.00
N THR A 101 -4.00 -13.19 12.74
CA THR A 101 -3.11 -12.81 11.62
C THR A 101 -1.68 -13.27 11.83
N GLU A 102 -1.22 -13.40 13.08
CA GLU A 102 0.13 -13.77 13.49
C GLU A 102 0.07 -14.58 14.80
N ALA A 103 1.23 -15.04 15.27
CA ALA A 103 1.34 -15.78 16.52
C ALA A 103 0.77 -14.98 17.71
N CYS A 104 -0.11 -15.60 18.49
CA CYS A 104 -0.66 -14.99 19.68
C CYS A 104 0.28 -15.21 20.87
N ASN A 105 0.70 -14.14 21.53
CA ASN A 105 1.59 -14.27 22.69
C ASN A 105 0.90 -15.04 23.84
N ALA A 106 1.70 -15.70 24.68
CA ALA A 106 1.19 -16.60 25.71
C ALA A 106 0.31 -15.89 26.76
N GLU A 107 0.59 -14.62 27.06
CA GLU A 107 -0.19 -13.82 28.01
C GLU A 107 -1.61 -13.57 27.48
N LEU A 108 -1.71 -13.10 26.24
CA LEU A 108 -2.97 -12.84 25.56
C LEU A 108 -3.77 -14.11 25.26
N PHE A 109 -3.08 -15.20 24.91
CA PHE A 109 -3.70 -16.51 24.76
C PHE A 109 -4.29 -17.01 26.08
N THR A 110 -3.56 -16.84 27.19
CA THR A 110 -4.04 -17.18 28.54
C THR A 110 -5.25 -16.34 28.93
N LYS A 111 -5.19 -15.02 28.67
CA LYS A 111 -6.31 -14.08 28.89
C LYS A 111 -7.57 -14.52 28.14
N LEU A 112 -7.45 -14.90 26.87
CA LEU A 112 -8.57 -15.36 26.06
C LEU A 112 -9.14 -16.69 26.58
N THR A 113 -8.28 -17.67 26.84
CA THR A 113 -8.69 -19.03 27.24
C THR A 113 -9.28 -19.11 28.64
N GLN A 114 -8.92 -18.20 29.54
CA GLN A 114 -9.50 -18.09 30.89
C GLN A 114 -10.78 -17.25 30.93
N SER A 115 -11.14 -16.55 29.84
CA SER A 115 -12.35 -15.74 29.76
C SER A 115 -13.61 -16.58 29.52
N LYS A 116 -14.79 -15.99 29.73
CA LYS A 116 -16.06 -16.63 29.37
C LYS A 116 -16.25 -16.80 27.86
N CYS A 117 -15.48 -16.10 27.03
CA CYS A 117 -15.50 -16.25 25.58
C CYS A 117 -15.07 -17.65 25.15
N ALA A 118 -14.16 -18.30 25.88
CA ALA A 118 -13.57 -19.59 25.52
C ALA A 118 -14.61 -20.68 25.23
N LYS A 119 -15.74 -20.71 25.94
CA LYS A 119 -16.82 -21.69 25.73
C LYS A 119 -17.58 -21.53 24.40
N TYR A 120 -17.45 -20.37 23.75
CA TYR A 120 -18.06 -20.07 22.46
C TYR A 120 -17.10 -20.26 21.28
N ILE A 121 -15.80 -20.45 21.54
CA ILE A 121 -14.78 -20.61 20.50
C ILE A 121 -14.84 -22.04 19.93
N LYS A 122 -15.24 -22.15 18.66
CA LYS A 122 -15.27 -23.41 17.89
C LYS A 122 -14.01 -23.66 17.09
N THR A 123 -13.24 -22.63 16.80
CA THR A 123 -11.98 -22.72 16.05
C THR A 123 -11.06 -21.64 16.56
N LEU A 124 -9.80 -21.98 16.79
CA LEU A 124 -8.74 -21.05 17.15
C LEU A 124 -7.51 -21.45 16.34
N ARG A 125 -7.10 -20.61 15.39
CA ARG A 125 -5.98 -20.88 14.47
C ARG A 125 -5.18 -19.61 14.22
N GLU A 126 -3.93 -19.78 13.84
CA GLU A 126 -3.06 -18.71 13.38
C GLU A 126 -2.87 -18.88 11.88
N VAL A 127 -3.13 -17.82 11.11
CA VAL A 127 -3.02 -17.84 9.64
C VAL A 127 -1.60 -17.47 9.21
N ASN A 128 -0.88 -16.69 10.02
CA ASN A 128 0.48 -16.21 9.77
C ASN A 128 0.57 -15.39 8.46
N ILE A 129 -0.31 -14.38 8.36
CA ILE A 129 -0.29 -13.30 7.38
C ILE A 129 -0.51 -11.98 8.13
N ALA A 130 0.58 -11.28 8.43
CA ALA A 130 0.54 -9.98 9.11
C ALA A 130 1.23 -8.87 8.30
N PHE A 131 1.02 -8.91 6.98
CA PHE A 131 1.46 -7.89 6.03
C PHE A 131 0.35 -7.65 4.99
N LEU A 132 0.37 -6.48 4.36
CA LEU A 132 -0.51 -6.14 3.24
C LEU A 132 0.18 -6.45 1.91
N PRO A 133 -0.42 -7.25 1.01
CA PRO A 133 0.08 -7.45 -0.34
C PRO A 133 -0.30 -6.24 -1.21
N TYR A 134 0.44 -5.14 -1.06
CA TYR A 134 0.14 -3.84 -1.68
C TYR A 134 0.10 -3.93 -3.22
N GLU A 135 1.11 -4.57 -3.82
CA GLU A 135 1.16 -4.89 -5.24
C GLU A 135 1.67 -6.33 -5.42
N ARG A 136 1.68 -6.84 -6.66
CA ARG A 136 2.22 -8.17 -6.97
C ARG A 136 3.61 -8.47 -6.39
N GLN A 137 4.44 -7.43 -6.22
CA GLN A 137 5.83 -7.51 -5.76
C GLN A 137 6.16 -6.49 -4.66
N VAL A 138 5.15 -5.82 -4.10
CA VAL A 138 5.32 -4.84 -3.02
C VAL A 138 4.44 -5.25 -1.86
N PHE A 139 5.01 -5.26 -0.65
CA PHE A 139 4.25 -5.45 0.57
C PHE A 139 4.48 -4.27 1.51
N THR A 140 3.53 -4.05 2.41
CA THR A 140 3.69 -3.09 3.51
C THR A 140 3.25 -3.73 4.83
N LEU A 141 3.90 -3.33 5.92
CA LEU A 141 3.53 -3.75 7.27
C LEU A 141 2.51 -2.80 7.92
N ASP A 142 2.10 -1.75 7.18
CA ASP A 142 1.15 -0.73 7.64
C ASP A 142 1.50 -0.12 9.02
N SER A 143 2.79 0.10 9.27
CA SER A 143 3.31 0.53 10.56
C SER A 143 4.12 1.83 10.43
N PRO A 144 3.47 2.98 10.12
CA PRO A 144 4.16 4.27 9.95
C PRO A 144 4.87 4.72 11.24
N ASP A 145 4.35 4.33 12.41
CA ASP A 145 4.95 4.64 13.71
C ASP A 145 6.35 4.04 13.88
N THR A 146 6.67 2.97 13.13
CA THR A 146 8.02 2.37 13.11
C THR A 146 9.10 3.38 12.74
N PHE A 147 8.79 4.35 11.88
CA PHE A 147 9.74 5.40 11.53
C PHE A 147 10.16 6.19 12.77
N PHE A 148 9.18 6.69 13.54
CA PHE A 148 9.45 7.45 14.76
C PHE A 148 10.14 6.58 15.81
N ILE A 149 9.69 5.34 16.01
CA ILE A 149 10.29 4.43 16.99
C ILE A 149 11.76 4.10 16.65
N ALA A 150 12.08 3.95 15.36
CA ALA A 150 13.43 3.64 14.91
C ALA A 150 14.40 4.83 15.04
N TYR A 151 13.94 6.04 14.67
CA TYR A 151 14.80 7.22 14.53
C TYR A 151 14.75 8.19 15.71
N ASP A 152 13.64 8.28 16.45
CA ASP A 152 13.53 9.15 17.63
C ASP A 152 14.34 8.56 18.81
N PRO A 153 15.34 9.28 19.35
CA PRO A 153 16.06 8.86 20.55
C PRO A 153 15.16 8.64 21.77
N SER A 154 14.03 9.37 21.88
CA SER A 154 13.10 9.28 23.01
C SER A 154 12.40 7.91 23.11
N GLN A 155 12.31 7.19 21.99
CA GLN A 155 11.62 5.90 21.88
C GLN A 155 12.53 4.69 22.16
N ALA A 156 13.74 4.90 22.67
CA ALA A 156 14.73 3.83 22.86
C ALA A 156 14.23 2.65 23.71
N GLN A 157 13.38 2.90 24.71
CA GLN A 157 12.88 1.87 25.63
C GLN A 157 11.88 0.89 24.99
N VAL A 158 11.09 1.35 24.02
CA VAL A 158 10.06 0.53 23.35
C VAL A 158 10.53 -0.05 22.01
N ARG A 159 11.68 0.43 21.50
CA ARG A 159 12.18 0.10 20.16
C ARG A 159 12.42 -1.39 19.97
N ALA A 160 13.09 -2.05 20.91
CA ALA A 160 13.41 -3.48 20.78
C ALA A 160 12.13 -4.34 20.68
N THR A 161 11.16 -4.09 21.56
CA THR A 161 9.87 -4.79 21.57
C THR A 161 9.07 -4.53 20.30
N HIS A 162 9.05 -3.28 19.82
CA HIS A 162 8.37 -2.94 18.57
C HIS A 162 9.03 -3.60 17.35
N LEU A 163 10.36 -3.61 17.29
CA LEU A 163 11.10 -4.27 16.21
C LEU A 163 10.93 -5.80 16.22
N ASP A 164 10.70 -6.43 17.38
CA ASP A 164 10.35 -7.85 17.44
C ASP A 164 8.99 -8.14 16.77
N VAL A 165 8.01 -7.24 16.95
CA VAL A 165 6.72 -7.31 16.23
C VAL A 165 6.94 -7.16 14.72
N ILE A 166 7.73 -6.17 14.29
CA ILE A 166 8.05 -6.01 12.87
C ILE A 166 8.78 -7.26 12.32
N ALA A 167 9.65 -7.89 13.11
CA ALA A 167 10.36 -9.10 12.72
C ALA A 167 9.41 -10.30 12.53
N GLU A 168 8.42 -10.45 13.41
CA GLU A 168 7.34 -11.45 13.27
C GLU A 168 6.59 -11.26 11.95
N GLN A 169 6.17 -10.02 11.66
CA GLN A 169 5.43 -9.71 10.45
C GLN A 169 6.24 -10.00 9.17
N ILE A 170 7.53 -9.67 9.14
CA ILE A 170 8.43 -10.04 8.02
C ILE A 170 8.56 -11.56 7.91
N ALA A 171 8.63 -12.29 9.03
CA ALA A 171 8.68 -13.74 9.01
C ALA A 171 7.38 -14.34 8.45
N THR A 172 6.21 -13.75 8.73
CA THR A 172 4.92 -14.18 8.15
C THR A 172 4.89 -14.07 6.62
N LEU A 173 5.55 -13.05 6.05
CA LEU A 173 5.75 -12.93 4.60
C LEU A 173 6.58 -14.10 4.05
N CYS A 174 7.73 -14.37 4.67
CA CYS A 174 8.61 -15.46 4.24
C CYS A 174 7.90 -16.81 4.36
N ALA A 175 7.17 -17.04 5.45
CA ALA A 175 6.37 -18.24 5.67
C ALA A 175 5.26 -18.38 4.62
N THR A 176 4.56 -17.30 4.29
CA THR A 176 3.52 -17.29 3.25
C THR A 176 4.08 -17.64 1.87
N LEU A 177 5.31 -17.22 1.57
CA LEU A 177 6.01 -17.57 0.32
C LEU A 177 6.69 -18.95 0.37
N GLY A 178 6.76 -19.59 1.54
CA GLY A 178 7.54 -20.80 1.77
C GLY A 178 9.04 -20.56 1.55
N GLU A 179 9.54 -19.39 1.90
CA GLU A 179 10.95 -18.98 1.77
C GLU A 179 11.68 -19.04 3.11
N TYR A 180 12.90 -19.57 3.11
CA TYR A 180 13.84 -19.50 4.23
C TYR A 180 15.12 -18.82 3.75
N PRO A 181 15.09 -17.49 3.54
CA PRO A 181 16.17 -16.77 2.86
C PRO A 181 17.41 -16.59 3.75
N THR A 182 18.57 -16.42 3.11
CA THR A 182 19.75 -15.88 3.80
C THR A 182 19.51 -14.42 4.16
N ILE A 183 19.61 -14.07 5.44
CA ILE A 183 19.45 -12.68 5.88
C ILE A 183 20.75 -11.91 5.66
N ARG A 184 20.64 -10.74 5.04
CA ARG A 184 21.68 -9.72 4.94
C ARG A 184 21.16 -8.40 5.48
N TYR A 185 22.05 -7.56 5.99
CA TYR A 185 21.69 -6.25 6.52
C TYR A 185 22.81 -5.23 6.21
N ARG A 186 22.48 -3.93 6.23
CA ARG A 186 23.49 -2.87 6.13
C ARG A 186 24.25 -2.71 7.44
N CYS A 187 25.57 -2.87 7.40
CA CYS A 187 26.42 -2.88 8.60
C CYS A 187 26.65 -1.51 9.25
N ASP A 188 26.37 -0.41 8.54
CA ASP A 188 26.63 0.96 9.02
C ASP A 188 25.74 1.39 10.19
N ASN A 189 24.71 0.60 10.51
CA ASN A 189 23.78 0.86 11.60
C ASN A 189 23.71 -0.36 12.52
N GLU A 190 24.30 -0.27 13.72
CA GLU A 190 24.36 -1.38 14.68
C GLU A 190 22.97 -1.94 15.03
N LYS A 191 21.93 -1.11 15.04
CA LYS A 191 20.55 -1.53 15.31
C LYS A 191 20.01 -2.52 14.27
N MET A 192 20.57 -2.49 13.05
CA MET A 192 20.18 -3.42 11.99
C MET A 192 20.65 -4.84 12.24
N LEU A 193 21.76 -5.03 12.97
CA LEU A 193 22.22 -6.35 13.38
C LEU A 193 21.22 -6.98 14.36
N GLU A 194 20.81 -6.23 15.39
CA GLU A 194 19.81 -6.68 16.36
C GLU A 194 18.49 -7.06 15.67
N PHE A 195 18.02 -6.21 14.74
CA PHE A 195 16.82 -6.47 13.96
C PHE A 195 16.96 -7.71 13.06
N ALA A 196 18.10 -7.88 12.39
CA ALA A 196 18.38 -9.07 11.59
C ALA A 196 18.35 -10.35 12.42
N HIS A 197 18.88 -10.31 13.65
CA HIS A 197 18.81 -11.43 14.58
C HIS A 197 17.36 -11.74 15.00
N ALA A 198 16.55 -10.72 15.28
CA ALA A 198 15.13 -10.90 15.59
C ALA A 198 14.40 -11.61 14.44
N VAL A 199 14.57 -11.14 13.19
CA VAL A 199 13.98 -11.77 11.99
C VAL A 199 14.47 -13.22 11.85
N GLN A 200 15.76 -13.48 12.03
CA GLN A 200 16.31 -14.83 11.96
C GLN A 200 15.67 -15.77 12.98
N GLN A 201 15.46 -15.31 14.20
CA GLN A 201 14.83 -16.11 15.26
C GLN A 201 13.39 -16.49 14.89
N LYS A 202 12.61 -15.55 14.36
CA LYS A 202 11.24 -15.84 13.90
C LYS A 202 11.23 -16.83 12.74
N LEU A 203 12.10 -16.65 11.74
CA LEU A 203 12.22 -17.61 10.63
C LEU A 203 12.63 -19.02 11.10
N ASN A 204 13.49 -19.13 12.12
CA ASN A 204 13.86 -20.42 12.68
C ASN A 204 12.68 -21.14 13.31
N GLN A 205 11.75 -20.41 13.95
CA GLN A 205 10.53 -20.99 14.51
C GLN A 205 9.64 -21.54 13.40
N TYR A 206 9.37 -20.73 12.36
CA TYR A 206 8.60 -21.17 11.20
C TYR A 206 9.21 -22.37 10.46
N LYS A 207 10.54 -22.41 10.32
CA LYS A 207 11.26 -23.54 9.71
C LYS A 207 11.22 -24.81 10.56
N ALA A 208 11.15 -24.66 11.89
CA ALA A 208 10.98 -25.80 12.79
C ALA A 208 9.58 -26.41 12.67
N ASP A 209 8.55 -25.58 12.50
CA ASP A 209 7.16 -26.02 12.31
C ASP A 209 6.91 -26.58 10.90
N ASP A 210 7.52 -25.97 9.88
CA ASP A 210 7.49 -26.44 8.49
C ASP A 210 8.91 -26.68 7.95
N THR A 211 9.36 -27.93 8.08
CA THR A 211 10.67 -28.36 7.59
C THR A 211 10.83 -28.23 6.07
N THR A 212 9.77 -28.06 5.29
CA THR A 212 9.84 -27.87 3.83
C THR A 212 10.08 -26.43 3.40
N MET A 213 10.00 -25.46 4.33
CA MET A 213 10.21 -24.04 4.04
C MET A 213 11.61 -23.78 3.45
N GLY A 214 11.68 -23.15 2.27
CA GLY A 214 12.95 -22.90 1.59
C GLY A 214 13.59 -24.12 0.90
N GLU A 215 12.89 -25.26 0.80
CA GLU A 215 13.37 -26.40 0.00
C GLU A 215 13.27 -26.14 -1.50
N GLY A 216 14.26 -26.64 -2.26
CA GLY A 216 14.34 -26.49 -3.71
C GLY A 216 15.52 -25.62 -4.16
N GLY A 217 16.09 -25.95 -5.33
CA GLY A 217 17.33 -25.34 -5.82
C GLY A 217 17.27 -23.83 -6.07
N ASP A 218 16.08 -23.29 -6.30
CA ASP A 218 15.86 -21.84 -6.46
C ASP A 218 15.65 -21.14 -5.11
N LYS A 219 14.82 -21.71 -4.23
CA LYS A 219 14.53 -21.17 -2.88
C LYS A 219 15.77 -21.14 -1.98
N ALA A 220 16.68 -22.10 -2.14
CA ALA A 220 17.95 -22.13 -1.42
C ALA A 220 18.88 -20.93 -1.73
N LYS A 221 18.59 -20.15 -2.78
CA LYS A 221 19.35 -18.95 -3.19
C LYS A 221 18.69 -17.65 -2.75
N SER A 222 17.52 -17.72 -2.09
CA SER A 222 16.78 -16.53 -1.68
C SER A 222 17.55 -15.72 -0.65
N VAL A 223 17.47 -14.39 -0.77
CA VAL A 223 18.12 -13.43 0.12
C VAL A 223 17.09 -12.43 0.62
N LEU A 224 17.07 -12.19 1.92
CA LEU A 224 16.31 -11.11 2.54
C LEU A 224 17.30 -10.02 2.97
N LEU A 225 17.28 -8.89 2.27
CA LEU A 225 18.13 -7.74 2.57
C LEU A 225 17.35 -6.72 3.42
N LEU A 226 17.85 -6.45 4.63
CA LEU A 226 17.29 -5.48 5.55
C LEU A 226 18.05 -4.16 5.46
N LEU A 227 17.32 -3.06 5.25
CA LEU A 227 17.87 -1.72 5.07
C LEU A 227 17.18 -0.73 6.02
N ASP A 228 17.96 0.18 6.59
CA ASP A 228 17.43 1.40 7.23
C ASP A 228 17.22 2.48 6.18
N ARG A 229 16.16 3.30 6.26
CA ARG A 229 15.87 4.42 5.34
C ARG A 229 17.06 5.36 5.11
N GLY A 230 17.96 5.50 6.09
CA GLY A 230 19.19 6.30 5.98
C GLY A 230 20.22 5.76 4.98
N PHE A 231 20.01 4.59 4.38
CA PHE A 231 20.85 4.09 3.29
C PHE A 231 20.77 4.95 2.02
N ASP A 232 19.61 5.56 1.81
CA ASP A 232 19.33 6.45 0.70
C ASP A 232 18.25 7.45 1.13
N ALA A 233 18.70 8.68 1.40
CA ALA A 233 17.82 9.80 1.70
C ALA A 233 17.53 10.67 0.47
N VAL A 234 18.10 10.37 -0.70
CA VAL A 234 17.95 11.16 -1.93
C VAL A 234 16.69 10.76 -2.67
N SER A 235 16.51 9.47 -2.99
CA SER A 235 15.35 9.03 -3.77
C SER A 235 13.96 9.39 -3.19
N PRO A 236 13.70 9.36 -1.86
CA PRO A 236 12.38 9.72 -1.34
C PRO A 236 12.12 11.24 -1.35
N LEU A 237 13.13 12.06 -1.69
CA LEU A 237 13.01 13.51 -1.79
C LEU A 237 12.87 14.01 -3.24
N LEU A 238 13.20 13.20 -4.23
CA LEU A 238 13.16 13.60 -5.64
C LEU A 238 11.72 13.68 -6.16
N HIS A 239 11.42 14.66 -7.00
CA HIS A 239 10.22 14.64 -7.82
C HIS A 239 10.37 13.56 -8.89
N GLU A 240 9.61 12.48 -8.74
CA GLU A 240 9.64 11.34 -9.66
C GLU A 240 8.71 11.57 -10.85
N LEU A 241 9.15 11.19 -12.06
CA LEU A 241 8.41 11.45 -13.31
C LEU A 241 7.81 10.18 -13.93
N THR A 242 7.83 9.06 -13.22
CA THR A 242 7.01 7.89 -13.53
C THR A 242 5.55 8.13 -13.14
N PHE A 243 4.61 7.52 -13.84
CA PHE A 243 3.18 7.87 -13.72
C PHE A 243 2.64 7.75 -12.28
N GLN A 244 2.91 6.63 -11.60
CA GLN A 244 2.51 6.42 -10.21
C GLN A 244 3.28 7.32 -9.25
N GLY A 245 4.61 7.41 -9.38
CA GLY A 245 5.43 8.27 -8.52
C GLY A 245 4.98 9.72 -8.58
N MET A 246 4.79 10.24 -9.78
CA MET A 246 4.33 11.60 -10.03
C MET A 246 2.91 11.86 -9.53
N ALA A 247 1.99 10.92 -9.75
CA ALA A 247 0.60 11.06 -9.33
C ALA A 247 0.48 11.11 -7.79
N HIS A 248 1.18 10.23 -7.07
CA HIS A 248 1.16 10.21 -5.60
C HIS A 248 1.91 11.39 -4.97
N ASP A 249 2.90 11.97 -5.65
CA ASP A 249 3.63 13.17 -5.18
C ASP A 249 2.81 14.45 -5.40
N LEU A 250 2.22 14.62 -6.59
CA LEU A 250 1.64 15.90 -7.02
C LEU A 250 0.12 16.03 -6.82
N LEU A 251 -0.61 14.91 -6.70
CA LEU A 251 -2.07 14.90 -6.60
C LEU A 251 -2.54 14.48 -5.21
N ASN A 252 -3.76 14.85 -4.85
CA ASN A 252 -4.35 14.44 -3.57
C ASN A 252 -4.90 13.01 -3.66
N ILE A 253 -4.01 12.02 -3.59
CA ILE A 253 -4.34 10.60 -3.52
C ILE A 253 -4.16 10.12 -2.08
N GLU A 254 -5.27 9.78 -1.43
CA GLU A 254 -5.26 9.32 -0.03
C GLU A 254 -5.68 7.86 0.04
N ASN A 255 -4.82 6.99 0.59
CA ASN A 255 -5.04 5.53 0.63
C ASN A 255 -5.41 4.96 -0.74
N ASP A 256 -4.66 5.36 -1.77
CA ASP A 256 -4.85 4.96 -3.18
C ASP A 256 -6.19 5.40 -3.78
N VAL A 257 -6.96 6.24 -3.08
CA VAL A 257 -8.21 6.80 -3.57
C VAL A 257 -7.95 8.14 -4.22
N PHE A 258 -8.16 8.19 -5.53
CA PHE A 258 -8.16 9.41 -6.30
C PHE A 258 -9.59 9.97 -6.42
N GLU A 259 -9.73 11.26 -6.14
CA GLU A 259 -11.00 11.98 -6.30
C GLU A 259 -10.91 12.94 -7.49
N TYR A 260 -11.82 12.80 -8.46
CA TYR A 260 -11.90 13.68 -9.62
C TYR A 260 -13.32 14.12 -9.93
N GLU A 261 -13.45 15.29 -10.55
CA GLU A 261 -14.73 15.79 -11.04
C GLU A 261 -15.03 15.20 -12.40
N VAL A 262 -16.19 14.55 -12.53
CA VAL A 262 -16.64 14.04 -13.82
C VAL A 262 -17.13 15.22 -14.65
N GLN A 263 -16.46 15.50 -15.77
CA GLN A 263 -16.96 16.46 -16.76
C GLN A 263 -18.17 15.85 -17.46
N THR A 264 -19.37 16.13 -16.96
CA THR A 264 -20.60 15.75 -17.64
C THR A 264 -20.87 16.72 -18.80
N PRO A 265 -21.23 16.21 -19.99
CA PRO A 265 -21.74 17.08 -21.04
C PRO A 265 -23.05 17.72 -20.58
N ALA A 266 -23.13 19.05 -20.70
CA ALA A 266 -24.28 19.84 -20.29
C ALA A 266 -25.61 19.22 -20.78
N GLY A 267 -26.51 18.93 -19.83
CA GLY A 267 -27.89 18.50 -20.13
C GLY A 267 -28.34 17.13 -19.61
N ASP A 268 -27.57 16.43 -18.76
CA ASP A 268 -28.09 15.26 -18.04
C ASP A 268 -28.72 15.69 -16.69
N PRO A 269 -30.05 15.66 -16.53
CA PRO A 269 -30.74 16.12 -15.31
C PRO A 269 -30.52 15.19 -14.10
N LYS A 270 -29.82 14.05 -14.25
CA LYS A 270 -29.59 13.09 -13.16
C LYS A 270 -28.27 13.26 -12.42
N ILE A 271 -27.37 14.15 -12.88
CA ILE A 271 -26.02 14.31 -12.30
C ILE A 271 -25.73 15.80 -12.11
N ASN A 272 -25.56 16.21 -10.85
CA ASN A 272 -25.23 17.59 -10.52
C ASN A 272 -23.84 17.95 -11.08
N PRO A 273 -23.67 19.14 -11.70
CA PRO A 273 -22.34 19.65 -12.04
C PRO A 273 -21.46 19.73 -10.79
N GLY A 274 -20.23 19.22 -10.87
CA GLY A 274 -19.31 19.12 -9.73
C GLY A 274 -19.45 17.84 -8.91
N GLN A 275 -20.15 16.80 -9.39
CA GLN A 275 -20.13 15.50 -8.73
C GLN A 275 -18.70 14.92 -8.75
N LYS A 276 -18.14 14.78 -7.56
CA LYS A 276 -16.85 14.13 -7.35
C LYS A 276 -17.03 12.61 -7.36
N GLN A 277 -16.18 11.93 -8.11
CA GLN A 277 -16.09 10.48 -8.13
C GLN A 277 -14.79 10.05 -7.47
N LYS A 278 -14.89 9.05 -6.60
CA LYS A 278 -13.74 8.40 -5.95
C LYS A 278 -13.43 7.10 -6.67
N VAL A 279 -12.18 6.89 -7.03
CA VAL A 279 -11.70 5.67 -7.65
C VAL A 279 -10.47 5.16 -6.91
N LEU A 280 -10.43 3.86 -6.67
CA LEU A 280 -9.29 3.17 -6.10
C LEU A 280 -8.30 2.84 -7.22
N LEU A 281 -7.04 3.20 -7.04
CA LEU A 281 -5.94 2.89 -7.95
C LEU A 281 -5.21 1.64 -7.48
N ASP A 282 -5.62 0.47 -7.98
CA ASP A 282 -5.08 -0.83 -7.58
C ASP A 282 -4.81 -1.77 -8.77
N GLU A 283 -4.37 -2.99 -8.50
CA GLU A 283 -4.09 -4.00 -9.55
C GLU A 283 -5.36 -4.64 -10.15
N ASN A 284 -6.57 -4.23 -9.75
CA ASN A 284 -7.81 -4.60 -10.46
C ASN A 284 -8.04 -3.74 -11.71
N ASP A 285 -7.28 -2.65 -11.87
CA ASP A 285 -7.20 -1.86 -13.08
C ASP A 285 -5.97 -2.28 -13.91
N ASP A 286 -6.22 -3.06 -14.96
CA ASP A 286 -5.18 -3.54 -15.89
C ASP A 286 -4.42 -2.37 -16.55
N LEU A 287 -5.13 -1.26 -16.84
CA LEU A 287 -4.53 -0.10 -17.48
C LEU A 287 -3.62 0.65 -16.51
N TRP A 288 -4.01 0.78 -15.24
CA TRP A 288 -3.13 1.29 -14.20
C TRP A 288 -1.84 0.47 -14.08
N THR A 289 -1.97 -0.85 -13.99
CA THR A 289 -0.83 -1.78 -13.86
C THR A 289 0.13 -1.69 -15.05
N GLU A 290 -0.39 -1.44 -16.25
CA GLU A 290 0.43 -1.27 -17.45
C GLU A 290 1.11 0.11 -17.53
N LEU A 291 0.46 1.18 -17.06
CA LEU A 291 0.94 2.55 -17.20
C LEU A 291 1.78 3.02 -16.01
N ARG A 292 1.57 2.48 -14.79
CA ARG A 292 2.07 3.03 -13.53
C ARG A 292 3.58 3.30 -13.48
N HIS A 293 4.37 2.51 -14.20
CA HIS A 293 5.84 2.65 -14.23
C HIS A 293 6.36 3.33 -15.51
N GLN A 294 5.49 3.80 -16.40
CA GLN A 294 5.89 4.55 -17.59
C GLN A 294 6.22 6.00 -17.22
N HIS A 295 7.18 6.59 -17.93
CA HIS A 295 7.49 8.01 -17.80
C HIS A 295 6.31 8.86 -18.29
N ILE A 296 5.95 9.92 -17.56
CA ILE A 296 4.76 10.74 -17.83
C ILE A 296 4.70 11.27 -19.27
N ALA A 297 5.86 11.60 -19.86
CA ALA A 297 5.97 12.09 -21.23
C ALA A 297 5.37 11.15 -22.30
N VAL A 298 5.31 9.84 -22.03
CA VAL A 298 4.75 8.84 -22.97
C VAL A 298 3.36 8.36 -22.57
N VAL A 299 2.91 8.56 -21.32
CA VAL A 299 1.63 8.03 -20.81
C VAL A 299 0.44 8.47 -21.66
N THR A 300 0.30 9.78 -21.93
CA THR A 300 -0.82 10.29 -22.75
C THR A 300 -0.80 9.72 -24.18
N GLN A 301 0.39 9.49 -24.74
CA GLN A 301 0.56 8.91 -26.07
C GLN A 301 0.17 7.41 -26.06
N SER A 302 0.59 6.67 -25.03
CA SER A 302 0.22 5.27 -24.79
C SER A 302 -1.30 5.12 -24.67
N ILE A 303 -1.96 5.97 -23.89
CA ILE A 303 -3.43 5.98 -23.74
C ILE A 303 -4.10 6.27 -25.09
N THR A 304 -3.65 7.31 -25.80
CA THR A 304 -4.20 7.69 -27.11
C THR A 304 -4.09 6.55 -28.13
N LYS A 305 -2.93 5.87 -28.17
CA LYS A 305 -2.71 4.69 -29.03
C LYS A 305 -3.69 3.58 -28.68
N LYS A 306 -3.88 3.27 -27.40
CA LYS A 306 -4.84 2.23 -26.95
C LYS A 306 -6.28 2.57 -27.31
N ILE A 307 -6.69 3.83 -27.21
CA ILE A 307 -8.04 4.25 -27.62
C ILE A 307 -8.24 4.02 -29.13
N LYS A 308 -7.23 4.33 -29.96
CA LYS A 308 -7.27 4.07 -31.41
C LYS A 308 -7.34 2.58 -31.70
N ASP A 309 -6.47 1.78 -31.09
CA ASP A 309 -6.44 0.32 -31.26
C ASP A 309 -7.78 -0.30 -30.83
N PHE A 310 -8.37 0.19 -29.73
CA PHE A 310 -9.70 -0.21 -29.26
C PHE A 310 -10.79 0.13 -30.29
N ALA A 311 -10.80 1.35 -30.84
CA ALA A 311 -11.78 1.76 -31.84
C ALA A 311 -11.71 0.89 -33.12
N ILE A 312 -10.49 0.56 -33.57
CA ILE A 312 -10.24 -0.34 -34.71
C ILE A 312 -10.77 -1.74 -34.41
N GLN A 313 -10.39 -2.32 -33.27
CA GLN A 313 -10.82 -3.67 -32.88
C GLN A 313 -12.34 -3.80 -32.77
N LYS A 314 -13.02 -2.78 -32.25
CA LYS A 314 -14.48 -2.79 -32.10
C LYS A 314 -15.23 -2.33 -33.35
N ARG A 315 -14.53 -2.10 -34.47
CA ARG A 315 -15.10 -1.66 -35.77
C ARG A 315 -15.99 -0.42 -35.64
N VAL A 316 -15.60 0.48 -34.75
CA VAL A 316 -16.26 1.79 -34.65
C VAL A 316 -15.91 2.53 -35.92
N LYS A 317 -16.92 2.92 -36.72
CA LYS A 317 -16.67 3.73 -37.93
C LYS A 317 -15.79 4.91 -37.55
N GLU A 318 -14.60 4.97 -38.14
CA GLU A 318 -13.67 6.08 -37.93
C GLU A 318 -14.42 7.38 -38.17
N THR A 319 -14.56 8.19 -37.13
CA THR A 319 -14.61 9.63 -37.38
C THR A 319 -13.19 10.00 -37.72
N ASP A 320 -12.92 10.08 -39.01
CA ASP A 320 -11.69 10.54 -39.65
C ASP A 320 -11.26 11.89 -39.04
N ARG A 321 -10.52 11.85 -37.92
CA ARG A 321 -10.19 13.04 -37.11
C ARG A 321 -8.86 12.86 -36.38
N GLY A 322 -7.78 13.21 -37.06
CA GLY A 322 -6.53 13.74 -36.49
C GLY A 322 -5.72 12.82 -35.56
N GLU A 323 -4.49 13.24 -35.27
CA GLU A 323 -3.55 12.46 -34.45
C GLU A 323 -3.85 12.50 -32.94
N ARG A 324 -4.59 13.50 -32.45
CA ARG A 324 -4.84 13.73 -31.01
C ARG A 324 -6.29 13.42 -30.62
N THR A 325 -6.47 12.40 -29.78
CA THR A 325 -7.74 12.11 -29.09
C THR A 325 -7.86 13.02 -27.86
N THR A 326 -9.01 13.68 -27.69
CA THR A 326 -9.28 14.56 -26.55
C THR A 326 -10.26 13.92 -25.56
N MET A 327 -10.34 14.45 -24.32
CA MET A 327 -11.36 14.04 -23.34
C MET A 327 -12.80 14.18 -23.87
N LYS A 328 -13.05 15.14 -24.76
CA LYS A 328 -14.37 15.31 -25.40
C LYS A 328 -14.69 14.13 -26.33
N ASP A 329 -13.69 13.60 -27.03
CA ASP A 329 -13.86 12.44 -27.92
C ASP A 329 -14.15 11.17 -27.12
N LEU A 330 -13.45 10.97 -26.00
CA LEU A 330 -13.70 9.89 -25.05
C LEU A 330 -15.13 9.92 -24.51
N SER A 331 -15.60 11.09 -24.07
CA SER A 331 -16.99 11.28 -23.59
C SER A 331 -18.04 10.98 -24.67
N LEU A 332 -17.74 11.26 -25.94
CA LEU A 332 -18.61 10.90 -27.07
C LEU A 332 -18.60 9.40 -27.36
N MET A 333 -17.44 8.75 -27.29
CA MET A 333 -17.30 7.30 -27.47
C MET A 333 -18.06 6.54 -26.38
N ILE A 334 -17.95 6.99 -25.13
CA ILE A 334 -18.71 6.49 -23.97
C ILE A 334 -20.22 6.44 -24.28
N LYS A 335 -20.77 7.57 -24.75
CA LYS A 335 -22.21 7.67 -25.08
C LYS A 335 -22.63 6.75 -26.24
N LYS A 336 -21.77 6.59 -27.24
CA LYS A 336 -22.06 5.76 -28.43
C LYS A 336 -21.92 4.26 -28.16
N MET A 337 -21.20 3.87 -27.10
CA MET A 337 -20.83 2.49 -26.82
C MET A 337 -21.02 2.13 -25.34
N PRO A 338 -22.27 2.12 -24.84
CA PRO A 338 -22.55 1.82 -23.43
C PRO A 338 -22.08 0.41 -23.02
N GLN A 339 -22.03 -0.54 -23.95
CA GLN A 339 -21.50 -1.89 -23.69
C GLN A 339 -20.00 -1.93 -23.35
N TYR A 340 -19.24 -0.87 -23.68
CA TYR A 340 -17.82 -0.73 -23.39
C TYR A 340 -17.53 0.39 -22.38
N GLN A 341 -18.55 0.84 -21.64
CA GLN A 341 -18.46 1.93 -20.67
C GLN A 341 -17.31 1.74 -19.67
N LYS A 342 -17.10 0.51 -19.16
CA LYS A 342 -16.05 0.22 -18.17
C LYS A 342 -14.66 0.53 -18.71
N GLU A 343 -14.33 0.00 -19.89
CA GLU A 343 -13.03 0.18 -20.54
C GLU A 343 -12.79 1.66 -20.91
N LEU A 344 -13.80 2.32 -21.48
CA LEU A 344 -13.70 3.73 -21.87
C LEU A 344 -13.58 4.67 -20.66
N ASN A 345 -14.26 4.35 -19.55
CA ASN A 345 -14.10 5.08 -18.29
C ASN A 345 -12.68 4.94 -17.72
N ALA A 346 -12.05 3.76 -17.84
CA ALA A 346 -10.66 3.59 -17.43
C ALA A 346 -9.70 4.46 -18.25
N TYR A 347 -9.86 4.50 -19.59
CA TYR A 347 -9.06 5.41 -20.42
C TYR A 347 -9.25 6.88 -20.03
N ALA A 348 -10.50 7.31 -19.79
CA ALA A 348 -10.81 8.68 -19.38
C ALA A 348 -10.21 9.03 -18.01
N LEU A 349 -10.26 8.11 -17.05
CA LEU A 349 -9.64 8.27 -15.73
C LEU A 349 -8.12 8.51 -15.85
N HIS A 350 -7.40 7.60 -16.51
CA HIS A 350 -5.93 7.68 -16.59
C HIS A 350 -5.47 8.86 -17.44
N PHE A 351 -6.24 9.24 -18.47
CA PHE A 351 -5.97 10.45 -19.23
C PHE A 351 -6.11 11.70 -18.34
N ASN A 352 -7.16 11.75 -17.51
CA ASN A 352 -7.37 12.85 -16.58
C ASN A 352 -6.28 12.92 -15.50
N ILE A 353 -5.85 11.79 -14.93
CA ILE A 353 -4.74 11.74 -13.97
C ILE A 353 -3.46 12.29 -14.63
N ALA A 354 -3.13 11.85 -15.84
CA ALA A 354 -1.93 12.31 -16.55
C ALA A 354 -1.99 13.82 -16.85
N GLU A 355 -3.15 14.33 -17.27
CA GLU A 355 -3.37 15.77 -17.48
C GLU A 355 -3.20 16.57 -16.18
N GLN A 356 -3.77 16.09 -15.07
CA GLN A 356 -3.62 16.73 -13.76
C GLN A 356 -2.17 16.72 -13.28
N CYS A 357 -1.42 15.63 -13.47
CA CYS A 357 0.01 15.57 -13.16
C CYS A 357 0.79 16.64 -13.94
N MET A 358 0.59 16.73 -15.26
CA MET A 358 1.27 17.72 -16.09
C MET A 358 0.88 19.16 -15.71
N ASN A 359 -0.37 19.40 -15.36
CA ASN A 359 -0.82 20.71 -14.90
C ASN A 359 -0.17 21.09 -13.56
N ALA A 360 -0.09 20.16 -12.61
CA ALA A 360 0.57 20.38 -11.32
C ALA A 360 2.07 20.65 -11.50
N TYR A 361 2.74 19.85 -12.32
CA TYR A 361 4.15 20.02 -12.67
C TYR A 361 4.44 21.40 -13.28
N ASN A 362 3.65 21.82 -14.26
CA ASN A 362 3.85 23.13 -14.90
C ASN A 362 3.55 24.29 -13.94
N ARG A 363 2.51 24.16 -13.11
CA ARG A 363 2.11 25.18 -12.13
C ARG A 363 3.21 25.42 -11.08
N ASN A 364 3.87 24.37 -10.62
CA ASN A 364 4.83 24.43 -9.52
C ASN A 364 6.28 24.68 -9.99
N SER A 365 6.49 25.15 -11.23
CA SER A 365 7.84 25.27 -11.82
C SER A 365 8.62 23.95 -11.84
N GLY A 366 7.92 22.83 -12.06
CA GLY A 366 8.47 21.47 -11.97
C GLY A 366 9.73 21.23 -12.81
N GLU A 367 9.83 21.83 -14.00
CA GLU A 367 11.04 21.75 -14.84
C GLU A 367 12.27 22.31 -14.15
N LYS A 368 12.15 23.47 -13.51
CA LYS A 368 13.26 24.10 -12.80
C LYS A 368 13.61 23.32 -11.53
N LEU A 369 12.59 22.86 -10.79
CA LEU A 369 12.76 22.03 -9.59
C LEU A 369 13.52 20.75 -9.95
N CYS A 370 12.98 19.94 -10.87
CA CYS A 370 13.57 18.67 -11.27
C CYS A 370 14.99 18.86 -11.82
N SER A 371 15.25 19.91 -12.60
CA SER A 371 16.60 20.19 -13.10
C SER A 371 17.60 20.39 -11.96
N VAL A 372 17.25 21.18 -10.93
CA VAL A 372 18.14 21.39 -9.78
C VAL A 372 18.23 20.15 -8.90
N GLU A 373 17.15 19.42 -8.69
CA GLU A 373 17.13 18.19 -7.92
C GLU A 373 18.02 17.09 -8.53
N GLN A 374 17.90 16.85 -9.84
CA GLN A 374 18.73 15.87 -10.55
C GLN A 374 20.22 16.25 -10.50
N ASN A 375 20.50 17.53 -10.71
CA ASN A 375 21.82 18.11 -10.56
C ASN A 375 22.44 17.86 -9.16
N LEU A 376 21.65 18.01 -8.10
CA LEU A 376 22.10 17.75 -6.72
C LEU A 376 22.27 16.26 -6.43
N ALA A 377 21.33 15.43 -6.89
CA ALA A 377 21.37 13.99 -6.70
C ALA A 377 22.54 13.33 -7.44
N MET A 378 22.79 13.74 -8.68
CA MET A 378 23.85 13.17 -9.54
C MET A 378 25.21 13.82 -9.29
N GLY A 379 25.23 15.09 -8.85
CA GLY A 379 26.44 15.90 -8.70
C GLY A 379 27.05 16.39 -10.02
N THR A 380 26.39 16.10 -11.13
CA THR A 380 26.73 16.54 -12.49
C THR A 380 25.48 17.08 -13.19
N ASP A 381 25.69 17.92 -14.19
CA ASP A 381 24.63 18.37 -15.11
C ASP A 381 24.30 17.31 -16.18
N PRO A 382 23.31 17.54 -17.08
CA PRO A 382 22.94 16.59 -18.13
C PRO A 382 24.08 16.24 -19.09
N GLU A 383 25.05 17.13 -19.25
CA GLU A 383 26.25 16.93 -20.07
C GLU A 383 27.34 16.10 -19.34
N GLY A 384 27.17 15.88 -18.03
CA GLY A 384 28.10 15.13 -17.18
C GLY A 384 29.17 16.01 -16.52
N ASP A 385 29.07 17.33 -16.66
CA ASP A 385 30.00 18.28 -16.06
C ASP A 385 29.67 18.51 -14.57
N ARG A 386 30.71 18.67 -13.75
CA ARG A 386 30.53 18.95 -12.33
C ARG A 386 29.96 20.34 -12.11
N ILE A 387 28.96 20.41 -11.25
CA ILE A 387 28.30 21.67 -10.90
C ILE A 387 29.19 22.47 -9.96
N LYS A 388 29.59 23.67 -10.40
CA LYS A 388 30.52 24.54 -9.65
C LYS A 388 29.80 25.46 -8.66
N ASP A 389 28.69 26.07 -9.10
CA ASP A 389 27.95 27.06 -8.32
C ASP A 389 26.50 26.61 -8.13
N HIS A 390 26.25 25.84 -7.07
CA HIS A 390 24.91 25.35 -6.74
C HIS A 390 23.99 26.48 -6.29
N MET A 391 24.52 27.51 -5.61
CA MET A 391 23.71 28.60 -5.05
C MET A 391 23.07 29.45 -6.13
N ARG A 392 23.77 29.65 -7.26
CA ARG A 392 23.22 30.32 -8.43
C ARG A 392 21.91 29.70 -8.94
N ASN A 393 21.75 28.38 -8.78
CA ASN A 393 20.56 27.66 -9.23
C ASN A 393 19.53 27.48 -8.10
N ILE A 394 19.97 27.34 -6.85
CA ILE A 394 19.10 27.12 -5.68
C ILE A 394 18.42 28.41 -5.21
N VAL A 395 19.17 29.51 -5.05
CA VAL A 395 18.64 30.77 -4.48
C VAL A 395 17.41 31.31 -5.24
N PRO A 396 17.39 31.32 -6.60
CA PRO A 396 16.19 31.73 -7.33
C PRO A 396 14.95 30.90 -6.99
N LEU A 397 15.09 29.59 -6.73
CA LEU A 397 13.97 28.71 -6.36
C LEU A 397 13.50 28.98 -4.93
N LEU A 398 14.41 29.28 -4.00
CA LEU A 398 14.05 29.60 -2.62
C LEU A 398 13.32 30.96 -2.52
N LEU A 399 13.67 31.92 -3.38
CA LEU A 399 13.03 33.24 -3.44
C LEU A 399 11.72 33.25 -4.24
N ASP A 400 11.46 32.24 -5.07
CA ASP A 400 10.23 32.15 -5.86
C ASP A 400 9.01 31.92 -4.95
N THR A 401 8.02 32.80 -5.04
CA THR A 401 6.79 32.72 -4.22
C THR A 401 5.78 31.71 -4.75
N VAL A 402 5.95 31.23 -5.99
CA VAL A 402 5.12 30.17 -6.57
C VAL A 402 5.49 28.80 -6.01
N ILE A 403 6.76 28.61 -5.62
CA ILE A 403 7.27 27.32 -5.12
C ILE A 403 6.86 27.13 -3.65
N GLY A 404 6.28 25.95 -3.36
CA GLY A 404 5.79 25.60 -2.04
C GLY A 404 6.92 25.39 -1.01
N VAL A 405 6.57 25.47 0.27
CA VAL A 405 7.53 25.28 1.37
C VAL A 405 8.14 23.87 1.35
N GLN A 406 7.35 22.85 1.04
CA GLN A 406 7.84 21.46 0.98
C GLN A 406 8.87 21.27 -0.14
N ASP A 407 8.66 21.86 -1.31
CA ASP A 407 9.61 21.78 -2.44
C ASP A 407 10.93 22.48 -2.10
N LYS A 408 10.86 23.63 -1.42
CA LYS A 408 12.07 24.32 -0.91
C LYS A 408 12.83 23.47 0.10
N LEU A 409 12.12 22.81 1.02
CA LEU A 409 12.72 21.90 1.98
C LEU A 409 13.39 20.70 1.29
N ARG A 410 12.75 20.11 0.27
CA ARG A 410 13.35 19.02 -0.55
C ARG A 410 14.67 19.46 -1.16
N ILE A 411 14.71 20.61 -1.82
CA ILE A 411 15.95 21.16 -2.41
C ILE A 411 17.03 21.39 -1.35
N ILE A 412 16.66 21.97 -0.21
CA ILE A 412 17.58 22.22 0.90
C ILE A 412 18.16 20.89 1.41
N MET A 413 17.32 19.89 1.65
CA MET A 413 17.75 18.57 2.11
C MET A 413 18.66 17.88 1.08
N LEU A 414 18.31 17.92 -0.21
CA LEU A 414 19.14 17.39 -1.29
C LEU A 414 20.50 18.10 -1.36
N TYR A 415 20.54 19.42 -1.17
CA TYR A 415 21.80 20.16 -1.11
C TYR A 415 22.66 19.76 0.10
N ILE A 416 22.06 19.62 1.27
CA ILE A 416 22.76 19.16 2.49
C ILE A 416 23.35 17.75 2.26
N LEU A 417 22.56 16.84 1.69
CA LEU A 417 22.98 15.48 1.36
C LEU A 417 24.12 15.49 0.33
N HIS A 418 24.01 16.28 -0.73
CA HIS A 418 25.06 16.45 -1.74
C HIS A 418 26.38 16.96 -1.13
N LYS A 419 26.31 17.85 -0.13
CA LYS A 419 27.48 18.35 0.61
C LYS A 419 27.95 17.45 1.75
N ASN A 420 27.33 16.28 1.95
CA ASN A 420 27.60 15.38 3.08
C ASN A 420 27.55 16.10 4.44
N GLY A 421 26.57 17.01 4.62
CA GLY A 421 26.41 17.79 5.85
C GLY A 421 27.36 18.99 6.01
N ASN A 422 28.32 19.18 5.11
CA ASN A 422 29.26 20.32 5.16
C ASN A 422 28.63 21.59 4.60
N VAL A 423 27.67 22.14 5.33
CA VAL A 423 26.97 23.38 4.96
C VAL A 423 27.39 24.50 5.91
N HIS A 424 27.82 25.64 5.35
CA HIS A 424 28.19 26.82 6.13
C HIS A 424 26.98 27.46 6.83
N ILE A 425 27.19 27.97 8.05
CA ILE A 425 26.16 28.59 8.91
C ILE A 425 25.31 29.65 8.18
N GLY A 426 25.90 30.40 7.24
CA GLY A 426 25.20 31.43 6.45
C GLY A 426 24.08 30.89 5.55
N PHE A 427 24.04 29.58 5.28
CA PHE A 427 22.98 28.95 4.50
C PHE A 427 21.62 28.95 5.23
N PHE A 428 21.61 28.86 6.56
CA PHE A 428 20.38 28.90 7.36
C PHE A 428 19.89 30.33 7.67
N SER A 429 20.61 31.34 7.17
CA SER A 429 20.25 32.76 7.34
C SER A 429 19.53 33.36 6.10
N LEU A 430 19.31 32.54 5.06
CA LEU A 430 18.50 32.81 3.87
C LEU A 430 17.08 32.32 4.10
#